data_AF-A0A421CKY3-F1
#
_entry.id   AF-A0A421CKY3-F1
#
_cell.length_a   1.000
_cell.length_b   1.000
_cell.length_c   1.000
_cell.angle_alpha   90.00
_cell.angle_beta   90.00
_cell.angle_gamma   90.00
#
_symmetry.space_group_name_H-M   'P 1'
#
loop_
_entity.id
_entity.type
_entity.pdbx_description
1 polymer ?
#
loop_
_entity_poly.entity_id
_entity_poly.type
_entity_poly.pdbx_seq_one_letter_code
_entity_poly.pdbx_strand_id
1 'polypeptide(L)'
;MRGVIETYEKYLPVTQKTPRVSLLEGDTPLIHLEKASKKFGLNVYAKYEGANPTGSFKDRGMVLAIAKAIEEGSKAVICASTGNTSASAAAYSARTGLKSIILIPEGKIALGKLAQAMIYGAKVIQIDGNFDECLELAKSISENYPVTLVNSLNPYRLEGQKTAAFEIVDVLGRAPDYHFIPVGNAGNITAYWMGYREYHESGLSDGLPKMMGFQAEGAAPIVYDRVFDNPETIATAIRIGNPASWKKAVAARDESEGVIEALTDEEILEAQRLLAASEGVFCEPASAASFGGFLRKAEEGLFCSSDLVVCTLTGNGLKDPDAVLKSVDKPIVVENSLDAVLKEAGLK
;
A
#
# COMPACT_ATOMS: atom_id res chain seq x y z
N MET A 1 2.53 22.60 -2.27
CA MET A 1 2.30 21.18 -2.63
C MET A 1 1.05 21.10 -3.48
N ARG A 2 1.08 20.28 -4.52
CA ARG A 2 -0.05 19.98 -5.42
C ARG A 2 -0.45 18.51 -5.21
N GLY A 3 -1.73 18.20 -5.35
CA GLY A 3 -2.21 16.81 -5.29
C GLY A 3 -1.92 16.02 -6.56
N VAL A 4 -2.11 14.70 -6.52
CA VAL A 4 -1.82 13.78 -7.62
C VAL A 4 -2.51 14.20 -8.93
N ILE A 5 -3.79 14.58 -8.86
CA ILE A 5 -4.57 14.97 -10.05
C ILE A 5 -3.98 16.21 -10.73
N GLU A 6 -3.56 17.20 -9.96
CA GLU A 6 -3.01 18.45 -10.52
C GLU A 6 -1.60 18.21 -11.08
N THR A 7 -0.77 17.45 -10.37
CA THR A 7 0.62 17.18 -10.77
C THR A 7 0.70 16.34 -12.05
N TYR A 8 -0.14 15.31 -12.17
CA TYR A 8 -0.06 14.33 -13.27
C TYR A 8 -1.24 14.36 -14.22
N GLU A 9 -1.95 15.49 -14.32
CA GLU A 9 -3.15 15.66 -15.17
C GLU A 9 -2.98 15.08 -16.59
N LYS A 10 -1.83 15.32 -17.23
CA LYS A 10 -1.54 14.84 -18.60
C LYS A 10 -1.54 13.31 -18.75
N TYR A 11 -1.36 12.57 -17.66
CA TYR A 11 -1.29 11.11 -17.63
C TYR A 11 -2.52 10.48 -17.00
N LEU A 12 -3.49 11.27 -16.56
CA LEU A 12 -4.68 10.77 -15.87
C LEU A 12 -5.92 10.98 -16.75
N PRO A 13 -6.94 10.09 -16.65
CA PRO A 13 -8.17 10.19 -17.43
C PRO A 13 -9.12 11.29 -16.89
N VAL A 14 -8.62 12.51 -16.82
CA VAL A 14 -9.33 13.69 -16.32
C VAL A 14 -9.70 14.64 -17.47
N THR A 15 -10.78 15.37 -17.27
CA THR A 15 -11.28 16.38 -18.21
C THR A 15 -11.49 17.71 -17.50
N GLN A 16 -11.88 18.74 -18.25
CA GLN A 16 -12.29 20.03 -17.66
C GLN A 16 -13.49 19.92 -16.70
N LYS A 17 -14.26 18.82 -16.77
CA LYS A 17 -15.36 18.54 -15.85
C LYS A 17 -14.92 17.81 -14.58
N THR A 18 -13.73 17.21 -14.58
CA THR A 18 -13.23 16.48 -13.42
C THR A 18 -12.95 17.45 -12.28
N PRO A 19 -13.60 17.32 -11.11
CA PRO A 19 -13.34 18.19 -9.99
C PRO A 19 -11.91 18.00 -9.47
N ARG A 20 -11.25 19.10 -9.13
CA ARG A 20 -9.89 19.10 -8.56
C ARG A 20 -9.94 18.77 -7.07
N VAL A 21 -10.29 17.52 -6.77
CA VAL A 21 -10.27 16.98 -5.41
C VAL A 21 -8.83 16.72 -5.00
N SER A 22 -8.48 17.06 -3.76
CA SER A 22 -7.20 16.66 -3.16
C SER A 22 -7.22 16.81 -1.64
N LEU A 23 -6.41 15.97 -0.98
CA LEU A 23 -5.94 16.13 0.40
C LEU A 23 -4.41 16.35 0.45
N LEU A 24 -3.81 16.75 -0.68
CA LEU A 24 -2.38 16.85 -0.92
C LEU A 24 -1.67 15.48 -0.81
N GLU A 25 -2.33 14.45 -1.32
CA GLU A 25 -1.73 13.12 -1.52
C GLU A 25 -0.69 13.09 -2.63
N GLY A 26 0.13 12.04 -2.60
CA GLY A 26 1.34 11.95 -3.42
C GLY A 26 2.49 12.76 -2.83
N ASP A 27 3.50 13.02 -3.66
CA ASP A 27 4.74 13.72 -3.29
C ASP A 27 5.37 13.14 -2.01
N THR A 28 5.28 11.83 -1.85
CA THR A 28 5.72 11.15 -0.63
C THR A 28 7.24 11.01 -0.59
N PRO A 29 7.86 11.00 0.60
CA PRO A 29 9.31 10.87 0.70
C PRO A 29 9.86 9.63 -0.02
N LEU A 30 10.94 9.81 -0.78
CA LEU A 30 11.79 8.73 -1.27
C LEU A 30 13.05 8.71 -0.39
N ILE A 31 13.00 7.91 0.68
CA ILE A 31 13.99 7.93 1.75
C ILE A 31 15.18 7.06 1.36
N HIS A 32 16.39 7.61 1.36
CA HIS A 32 17.60 6.80 1.18
C HIS A 32 17.87 5.98 2.46
N LEU A 33 17.96 4.65 2.32
CA LEU A 33 18.18 3.73 3.43
C LEU A 33 19.68 3.54 3.67
N GLU A 34 20.30 4.48 4.38
CA GLU A 34 21.76 4.59 4.48
C GLU A 34 22.42 3.31 5.02
N LYS A 35 21.84 2.67 6.04
CA LYS A 35 22.46 1.48 6.65
C LYS A 35 22.31 0.25 5.74
N ALA A 36 21.16 0.07 5.10
CA ALA A 36 20.95 -0.98 4.10
C ALA A 36 21.87 -0.79 2.88
N SER A 37 21.91 0.42 2.33
CA SER A 37 22.81 0.80 1.24
C SER A 37 24.27 0.47 1.57
N LYS A 38 24.74 0.89 2.75
CA LYS A 38 26.10 0.59 3.22
C LYS A 38 26.36 -0.90 3.43
N LYS A 39 25.40 -1.63 4.01
CA LYS A 39 25.55 -3.07 4.31
C LYS A 39 25.74 -3.89 3.03
N PHE A 40 24.99 -3.57 1.98
CA PHE A 40 24.98 -4.36 0.74
C PHE A 40 25.77 -3.74 -0.40
N GLY A 41 26.31 -2.52 -0.23
CA GLY A 41 27.06 -1.83 -1.28
C GLY A 41 26.18 -1.42 -2.46
N LEU A 42 24.94 -1.00 -2.19
CA LEU A 42 23.90 -0.66 -3.17
C LEU A 42 23.32 0.73 -2.87
N ASN A 43 22.54 1.28 -3.80
CA ASN A 43 21.69 2.43 -3.53
C ASN A 43 20.25 1.97 -3.29
N VAL A 44 19.81 1.98 -2.03
CA VAL A 44 18.50 1.47 -1.62
C VAL A 44 17.63 2.61 -1.11
N TYR A 45 16.41 2.71 -1.63
CA TYR A 45 15.44 3.72 -1.25
C TYR A 45 14.13 3.11 -0.80
N ALA A 46 13.43 3.78 0.11
CA ALA A 46 12.07 3.49 0.50
C ALA A 46 11.12 4.57 0.00
N LYS A 47 10.17 4.21 -0.87
CA LYS A 47 9.05 5.09 -1.23
C LYS A 47 8.01 5.03 -0.09
N TYR A 48 7.99 6.04 0.77
CA TYR A 48 7.23 6.01 2.01
C TYR A 48 5.79 6.49 1.84
N GLU A 49 4.95 5.59 1.33
CA GLU A 49 3.51 5.84 1.11
C GLU A 49 2.69 5.97 2.40
N GLY A 50 3.28 5.61 3.54
CA GLY A 50 2.72 5.87 4.88
C GLY A 50 2.60 7.35 5.25
N ALA A 51 3.20 8.26 4.48
CA ALA A 51 3.08 9.71 4.65
C ALA A 51 1.88 10.33 3.92
N ASN A 52 1.12 9.55 3.14
CA ASN A 52 -0.12 10.05 2.53
C ASN A 52 -1.17 10.47 3.59
N PRO A 53 -2.18 11.29 3.23
CA PRO A 53 -3.13 11.87 4.17
C PRO A 53 -3.83 10.89 5.12
N THR A 54 -4.19 9.71 4.63
CA THR A 54 -4.82 8.66 5.46
C THR A 54 -3.83 7.61 5.94
N GLY A 55 -2.54 7.77 5.66
CA GLY A 55 -1.46 6.86 6.06
C GLY A 55 -1.27 5.66 5.14
N SER A 56 -1.72 5.72 3.87
CA SER A 56 -1.46 4.64 2.90
C SER A 56 -1.50 5.10 1.44
N PHE A 57 -0.86 4.33 0.56
CA PHE A 57 -0.86 4.55 -0.90
C PHE A 57 -2.25 4.56 -1.56
N LYS A 58 -3.29 4.08 -0.85
CA LYS A 58 -4.66 4.02 -1.38
C LYS A 58 -5.19 5.39 -1.78
N ASP A 59 -4.67 6.44 -1.12
CA ASP A 59 -5.03 7.83 -1.37
C ASP A 59 -4.80 8.26 -2.82
N ARG A 60 -3.69 7.81 -3.43
CA ARG A 60 -3.37 8.09 -4.84
C ARG A 60 -4.46 7.63 -5.80
N GLY A 61 -5.00 6.44 -5.57
CA GLY A 61 -6.08 5.89 -6.38
C GLY A 61 -7.44 6.46 -5.99
N MET A 62 -7.64 6.72 -4.69
CA MET A 62 -8.93 7.14 -4.17
C MET A 62 -9.29 8.55 -4.60
N VAL A 63 -8.33 9.48 -4.62
CA VAL A 63 -8.57 10.85 -5.07
C VAL A 63 -9.16 10.89 -6.48
N LEU A 64 -8.61 10.09 -7.39
CA LEU A 64 -9.10 10.02 -8.77
C LEU A 64 -10.43 9.28 -8.84
N ALA A 65 -10.60 8.17 -8.12
CA ALA A 65 -11.87 7.44 -8.09
C ALA A 65 -13.03 8.31 -7.57
N ILE A 66 -12.81 9.12 -6.53
CA ILE A 66 -13.81 10.07 -6.02
C ILE A 66 -14.08 11.19 -7.03
N ALA A 67 -13.03 11.78 -7.61
CA ALA A 67 -13.20 12.84 -8.60
C ALA A 67 -14.03 12.37 -9.80
N LYS A 68 -13.76 11.16 -10.31
CA LYS A 68 -14.51 10.56 -11.40
C LYS A 68 -15.93 10.17 -11.01
N ALA A 69 -16.13 9.63 -9.79
CA ALA A 69 -17.47 9.34 -9.28
C ALA A 69 -18.35 10.61 -9.24
N ILE A 70 -17.78 11.76 -8.84
CA ILE A 70 -18.48 13.05 -8.83
C ILE A 70 -18.75 13.53 -10.27
N GLU A 71 -17.77 13.46 -11.16
CA GLU A 71 -17.92 13.82 -12.57
C GLU A 71 -19.03 13.01 -13.26
N GLU A 72 -19.16 11.73 -12.91
CA GLU A 72 -20.16 10.79 -13.42
C GLU A 72 -21.51 10.90 -12.70
N GLY A 73 -21.65 11.79 -11.70
CA GLY A 73 -22.93 12.09 -11.05
C GLY A 73 -23.30 11.17 -9.88
N SER A 74 -22.35 10.43 -9.32
CA SER A 74 -22.58 9.57 -8.16
C SER A 74 -23.04 10.38 -6.94
N LYS A 75 -23.96 9.80 -6.16
CA LYS A 75 -24.45 10.33 -4.88
C LYS A 75 -23.71 9.75 -3.68
N ALA A 76 -23.05 8.62 -3.87
CA ALA A 76 -22.26 7.94 -2.86
C ALA A 76 -21.13 7.13 -3.50
N VAL A 77 -20.18 6.71 -2.68
CA VAL A 77 -19.28 5.60 -2.97
C VAL A 77 -19.50 4.47 -2.00
N ILE A 78 -19.20 3.25 -2.46
CA ILE A 78 -19.33 2.04 -1.67
C ILE A 78 -18.05 1.22 -1.76
N CYS A 79 -17.65 0.61 -0.63
CA CYS A 79 -16.62 -0.43 -0.65
C CYS A 79 -16.88 -1.53 0.37
N ALA A 80 -16.46 -2.75 0.02
CA ALA A 80 -16.37 -3.88 0.94
C ALA A 80 -14.92 -4.02 1.42
N SER A 81 -14.58 -3.38 2.54
CA SER A 81 -13.24 -3.42 3.15
C SER A 81 -13.25 -2.88 4.57
N THR A 82 -12.47 -3.47 5.47
CA THR A 82 -12.30 -3.02 6.87
C THR A 82 -11.02 -2.21 7.11
N GLY A 83 -10.19 -1.97 6.09
CA GLY A 83 -8.83 -1.43 6.25
C GLY A 83 -8.54 -0.15 5.45
N ASN A 84 -7.31 -0.01 4.96
CA ASN A 84 -6.81 1.22 4.32
C ASN A 84 -7.70 1.78 3.19
N THR A 85 -8.37 0.91 2.41
CA THR A 85 -9.29 1.34 1.35
C THR A 85 -10.50 2.10 1.92
N SER A 86 -11.08 1.64 3.02
CA SER A 86 -12.28 2.26 3.60
C SER A 86 -11.95 3.58 4.30
N ALA A 87 -10.81 3.66 4.99
CA ALA A 87 -10.30 4.91 5.55
C ALA A 87 -10.05 5.97 4.46
N SER A 88 -9.40 5.58 3.35
CA SER A 88 -9.17 6.45 2.21
C SER A 88 -10.49 6.91 1.58
N ALA A 89 -11.40 5.98 1.25
CA ALA A 89 -12.70 6.31 0.67
C ALA A 89 -13.49 7.29 1.55
N ALA A 90 -13.50 7.06 2.86
CA ALA A 90 -14.17 7.92 3.83
C ALA A 90 -13.56 9.33 3.87
N ALA A 91 -12.23 9.45 3.89
CA ALA A 91 -11.55 10.74 3.94
C ALA A 91 -11.86 11.62 2.71
N TYR A 92 -11.73 11.07 1.51
CA TYR A 92 -12.01 11.82 0.28
C TYR A 92 -13.51 12.09 0.09
N SER A 93 -14.37 11.20 0.56
CA SER A 93 -15.81 11.45 0.61
C SER A 93 -16.15 12.60 1.55
N ALA A 94 -15.57 12.64 2.75
CA ALA A 94 -15.72 13.73 3.70
C ALA A 94 -15.24 15.07 3.11
N ARG A 95 -14.11 15.06 2.39
CA ARG A 95 -13.55 16.24 1.72
C ARG A 95 -14.48 16.81 0.65
N THR A 96 -15.27 15.97 -0.01
CA THR A 96 -16.10 16.34 -1.16
C THR A 96 -17.60 16.45 -0.85
N GLY A 97 -18.02 16.02 0.33
CA GLY A 97 -19.43 15.92 0.71
C GLY A 97 -20.15 14.70 0.10
N LEU A 98 -19.44 13.81 -0.60
CA LEU A 98 -19.98 12.56 -1.11
C LEU A 98 -20.26 11.60 0.05
N LYS A 99 -21.32 10.79 -0.03
CA LYS A 99 -21.58 9.78 1.00
C LYS A 99 -20.61 8.61 0.85
N SER A 100 -20.00 8.15 1.95
CA SER A 100 -19.18 6.93 1.97
C SER A 100 -19.92 5.80 2.66
N ILE A 101 -20.11 4.67 1.97
CA ILE A 101 -20.77 3.47 2.47
C ILE A 101 -19.72 2.36 2.56
N ILE A 102 -19.65 1.69 3.71
CA ILE A 102 -18.71 0.59 3.96
C ILE A 102 -19.53 -0.63 4.36
N LEU A 103 -19.50 -1.67 3.53
CA LEU A 103 -20.13 -2.95 3.84
C LEU A 103 -19.11 -3.88 4.47
N ILE A 104 -19.50 -4.52 5.57
CA ILE A 104 -18.69 -5.50 6.28
C ILE A 104 -19.59 -6.64 6.77
N PRO A 105 -19.07 -7.87 6.85
CA PRO A 105 -19.82 -8.98 7.44
C PRO A 105 -20.05 -8.72 8.94
N GLU A 106 -21.16 -9.20 9.47
CA GLU A 106 -21.44 -9.21 10.91
C GLU A 106 -20.40 -10.10 11.65
N GLY A 107 -19.94 -9.66 12.83
CA GLY A 107 -19.08 -10.47 13.70
C GLY A 107 -17.89 -9.73 14.33
N LYS A 108 -16.79 -10.44 14.58
CA LYS A 108 -15.58 -9.91 15.26
C LYS A 108 -14.80 -8.97 14.34
N ILE A 109 -15.31 -7.77 14.19
CA ILE A 109 -14.64 -6.69 13.47
C ILE A 109 -13.65 -6.00 14.41
N ALA A 110 -12.42 -5.83 13.96
CA ALA A 110 -11.45 -4.99 14.65
C ALA A 110 -11.87 -3.51 14.51
N LEU A 111 -12.67 -3.00 15.45
CA LEU A 111 -13.15 -1.61 15.47
C LEU A 111 -12.02 -0.59 15.31
N GLY A 112 -10.82 -0.89 15.84
CA GLY A 112 -9.63 -0.05 15.65
C GLY A 112 -9.30 0.21 14.18
N LYS A 113 -9.49 -0.76 13.28
CA LYS A 113 -9.22 -0.62 11.84
C LYS A 113 -10.27 0.25 11.13
N LEU A 114 -11.50 0.25 11.63
CA LEU A 114 -12.59 1.06 11.11
C LEU A 114 -12.69 2.46 11.73
N ALA A 115 -12.03 2.69 12.88
CA ALA A 115 -12.11 3.94 13.62
C ALA A 115 -11.83 5.15 12.71
N GLN A 116 -10.79 5.06 11.87
CA GLN A 116 -10.44 6.11 10.93
C GLN A 116 -11.56 6.37 9.89
N ALA A 117 -12.20 5.34 9.36
CA ALA A 117 -13.30 5.51 8.42
C ALA A 117 -14.56 6.09 9.08
N MET A 118 -14.85 5.65 10.31
CA MET A 118 -16.00 6.12 11.09
C MET A 118 -15.86 7.59 11.49
N ILE A 119 -14.67 8.02 11.91
CA ILE A 119 -14.45 9.43 12.31
C ILE A 119 -14.53 10.38 11.11
N TYR A 120 -14.17 9.92 9.90
CA TYR A 120 -14.43 10.65 8.66
C TYR A 120 -15.92 10.65 8.26
N GLY A 121 -16.80 10.00 9.01
CA GLY A 121 -18.24 10.04 8.81
C GLY A 121 -18.81 8.98 7.86
N ALA A 122 -18.03 7.93 7.54
CA ALA A 122 -18.55 6.85 6.72
C ALA A 122 -19.68 6.08 7.41
N LYS A 123 -20.67 5.66 6.61
CA LYS A 123 -21.74 4.77 7.05
C LYS A 123 -21.27 3.33 6.94
N VAL A 124 -20.84 2.79 8.08
CA VAL A 124 -20.48 1.38 8.23
C VAL A 124 -21.77 0.58 8.44
N ILE A 125 -22.04 -0.37 7.54
CA ILE A 125 -23.22 -1.22 7.56
C ILE A 125 -22.74 -2.67 7.67
N GLN A 126 -23.15 -3.35 8.74
CA GLN A 126 -22.92 -4.77 8.91
C GLN A 126 -23.98 -5.56 8.14
N ILE A 127 -23.53 -6.56 7.40
CA ILE A 127 -24.36 -7.47 6.61
C ILE A 127 -24.31 -8.84 7.28
N ASP A 128 -25.47 -9.45 7.51
CA ASP A 128 -25.57 -10.85 7.91
C ASP A 128 -25.16 -11.73 6.71
N GLY A 129 -23.90 -12.13 6.70
CA GLY A 129 -23.26 -12.80 5.57
C GLY A 129 -21.74 -12.74 5.66
N ASN A 130 -21.06 -13.24 4.62
CA ASN A 130 -19.60 -13.26 4.52
C ASN A 130 -19.04 -12.11 3.66
N PHE A 131 -17.72 -12.07 3.48
CA PHE A 131 -17.05 -11.02 2.71
C PHE A 131 -17.46 -11.01 1.22
N ASP A 132 -17.63 -12.18 0.61
CA ASP A 132 -18.01 -12.29 -0.81
C ASP A 132 -19.44 -11.78 -1.01
N GLU A 133 -20.36 -12.12 -0.10
CA GLU A 133 -21.73 -11.59 -0.10
C GLU A 133 -21.75 -10.06 0.06
N CYS A 134 -20.90 -9.49 0.91
CA CYS A 134 -20.74 -8.04 1.02
C CYS A 134 -20.24 -7.41 -0.29
N LEU A 135 -19.31 -8.06 -0.98
CA LEU A 135 -18.76 -7.57 -2.24
C LEU A 135 -19.80 -7.64 -3.37
N GLU A 136 -20.53 -8.74 -3.48
CA GLU A 136 -21.61 -8.89 -4.46
C GLU A 136 -22.75 -7.89 -4.21
N LEU A 137 -23.12 -7.65 -2.95
CA LEU A 137 -24.08 -6.60 -2.62
C LEU A 137 -23.56 -5.21 -3.00
N ALA A 138 -22.28 -4.91 -2.73
CA ALA A 138 -21.67 -3.64 -3.12
C ALA A 138 -21.64 -3.43 -4.64
N LYS A 139 -21.35 -4.49 -5.42
CA LYS A 139 -21.43 -4.48 -6.88
C LYS A 139 -22.85 -4.24 -7.37
N SER A 140 -23.81 -5.00 -6.87
CA SER A 140 -25.23 -4.86 -7.23
C SER A 140 -25.75 -3.45 -6.94
N ILE A 141 -25.40 -2.87 -5.79
CA ILE A 141 -25.74 -1.46 -5.48
C ILE A 141 -25.11 -0.51 -6.51
N SER A 142 -23.85 -0.74 -6.89
CA SER A 142 -23.14 0.10 -7.85
C SER A 142 -23.69 0.03 -9.26
N GLU A 143 -24.28 -1.10 -9.66
CA GLU A 143 -24.87 -1.30 -10.99
C GLU A 143 -26.29 -0.72 -11.09
N ASN A 144 -27.03 -0.69 -9.98
CA ASN A 144 -28.46 -0.35 -9.97
C ASN A 144 -28.78 1.04 -9.39
N TYR A 145 -27.83 1.69 -8.74
CA TYR A 145 -28.01 2.99 -8.08
C TYR A 145 -26.86 3.95 -8.42
N PRO A 146 -27.02 5.28 -8.24
CA PRO A 146 -25.95 6.26 -8.49
C PRO A 146 -24.89 6.21 -7.38
N VAL A 147 -24.22 5.06 -7.25
CA VAL A 147 -23.22 4.74 -6.24
C VAL A 147 -22.02 4.13 -6.96
N THR A 148 -20.83 4.67 -6.76
CA THR A 148 -19.62 4.10 -7.38
C THR A 148 -18.94 3.11 -6.46
N LEU A 149 -18.67 1.90 -6.96
CA LEU A 149 -17.79 0.94 -6.29
C LEU A 149 -16.32 1.40 -6.35
N VAL A 150 -15.68 1.59 -5.19
CA VAL A 150 -14.27 2.04 -5.07
C VAL A 150 -13.31 0.93 -4.58
N ASN A 151 -13.71 -0.33 -4.74
CA ASN A 151 -12.86 -1.50 -4.52
C ASN A 151 -11.69 -1.54 -5.52
N SER A 152 -10.78 -2.51 -5.36
CA SER A 152 -9.58 -2.66 -6.21
C SER A 152 -9.88 -2.93 -7.70
N LEU A 153 -11.13 -3.22 -8.04
CA LEU A 153 -11.62 -3.39 -9.41
C LEU A 153 -11.82 -2.06 -10.15
N ASN A 154 -11.92 -0.94 -9.43
CA ASN A 154 -12.14 0.37 -10.03
C ASN A 154 -10.90 0.79 -10.85
N PRO A 155 -11.03 1.03 -12.17
CA PRO A 155 -9.88 1.33 -13.04
C PRO A 155 -9.17 2.63 -12.66
N TYR A 156 -9.91 3.65 -12.21
CA TYR A 156 -9.36 4.93 -11.79
C TYR A 156 -8.45 4.80 -10.58
N ARG A 157 -8.64 3.76 -9.76
CA ARG A 157 -7.72 3.50 -8.66
C ARG A 157 -6.34 3.07 -9.14
N LEU A 158 -6.24 2.31 -10.22
CA LEU A 158 -4.96 1.93 -10.83
C LEU A 158 -4.29 3.14 -11.47
N GLU A 159 -5.06 3.93 -12.22
CA GLU A 159 -4.59 5.17 -12.84
C GLU A 159 -4.02 6.16 -11.83
N GLY A 160 -4.68 6.35 -10.69
CA GLY A 160 -4.13 7.20 -9.65
C GLY A 160 -2.89 6.59 -8.97
N GLN A 161 -2.88 5.28 -8.72
CA GLN A 161 -1.75 4.59 -8.07
C GLN A 161 -0.47 4.57 -8.91
N LYS A 162 -0.57 4.58 -10.25
CA LYS A 162 0.61 4.54 -11.14
C LYS A 162 1.53 5.75 -10.96
N THR A 163 0.99 6.86 -10.47
CA THR A 163 1.72 8.10 -10.22
C THR A 163 2.85 7.98 -9.21
N ALA A 164 2.83 6.95 -8.36
CA ALA A 164 3.97 6.68 -7.49
C ALA A 164 5.23 6.28 -8.27
N ALA A 165 5.09 5.57 -9.39
CA ALA A 165 6.20 5.25 -10.27
C ALA A 165 6.73 6.52 -10.97
N PHE A 166 5.84 7.43 -11.38
CA PHE A 166 6.21 8.73 -11.93
C PHE A 166 7.06 9.53 -10.93
N GLU A 167 6.62 9.64 -9.67
CA GLU A 167 7.37 10.36 -8.63
C GLU A 167 8.75 9.75 -8.38
N ILE A 168 8.89 8.42 -8.45
CA ILE A 168 10.18 7.77 -8.29
C ILE A 168 11.14 8.19 -9.41
N VAL A 169 10.67 8.18 -10.66
CA VAL A 169 11.47 8.62 -11.80
C VAL A 169 11.77 10.12 -11.73
N ASP A 170 10.78 10.95 -11.40
CA ASP A 170 10.94 12.40 -11.28
C ASP A 170 12.02 12.78 -10.24
N VAL A 171 12.12 12.03 -9.14
CA VAL A 171 13.12 12.25 -8.09
C VAL A 171 14.50 11.68 -8.45
N LEU A 172 14.55 10.47 -9.01
CA LEU A 172 15.82 9.78 -9.31
C LEU A 172 16.42 10.16 -10.68
N GLY A 173 15.63 10.79 -11.55
CA GLY A 173 15.97 11.08 -12.95
C GLY A 173 15.95 9.84 -13.87
N ARG A 174 15.62 8.65 -13.34
CA ARG A 174 15.50 7.38 -14.07
C ARG A 174 14.66 6.38 -13.27
N ALA A 175 14.18 5.32 -13.92
CA ALA A 175 13.66 4.16 -13.20
C ALA A 175 14.78 3.45 -12.40
N PRO A 176 14.44 2.83 -11.26
CA PRO A 176 15.36 1.93 -10.56
C PRO A 176 15.60 0.67 -11.40
N ASP A 177 16.63 -0.10 -11.06
CA ASP A 177 16.88 -1.40 -11.69
C ASP A 177 15.93 -2.47 -11.10
N TYR A 178 15.60 -2.35 -9.81
CA TYR A 178 14.66 -3.23 -9.12
C TYR A 178 13.64 -2.45 -8.30
N HIS A 179 12.37 -2.84 -8.40
CA HIS A 179 11.29 -2.29 -7.58
C HIS A 179 10.63 -3.37 -6.73
N PHE A 180 10.82 -3.31 -5.41
CA PHE A 180 10.25 -4.22 -4.43
C PHE A 180 8.90 -3.71 -3.90
N ILE A 181 7.87 -4.55 -3.94
CA ILE A 181 6.51 -4.16 -3.58
C ILE A 181 5.70 -5.30 -2.95
N PRO A 182 4.91 -5.04 -1.90
CA PRO A 182 4.01 -6.06 -1.35
C PRO A 182 2.83 -6.33 -2.29
N VAL A 183 2.38 -7.58 -2.36
CA VAL A 183 1.31 -8.03 -3.27
C VAL A 183 0.18 -8.70 -2.50
N GLY A 184 -0.92 -7.94 -2.31
CA GLY A 184 -2.20 -8.47 -1.82
C GLY A 184 -3.18 -8.70 -2.98
N ASN A 185 -4.09 -7.75 -3.19
CA ASN A 185 -5.01 -7.75 -4.34
C ASN A 185 -4.33 -7.47 -5.71
N ALA A 186 -3.01 -7.28 -5.71
CA ALA A 186 -2.16 -7.10 -6.88
C ALA A 186 -2.41 -5.87 -7.77
N GLY A 187 -3.32 -4.97 -7.36
CA GLY A 187 -3.52 -3.70 -8.05
C GLY A 187 -2.31 -2.75 -7.99
N ASN A 188 -1.54 -2.79 -6.90
CA ASN A 188 -0.42 -1.85 -6.74
C ASN A 188 0.75 -2.19 -7.67
N ILE A 189 1.22 -3.44 -7.69
CA ILE A 189 2.27 -3.89 -8.64
C ILE A 189 1.85 -3.65 -10.10
N THR A 190 0.58 -3.88 -10.42
CA THR A 190 0.00 -3.55 -11.73
C THR A 190 0.11 -2.07 -12.04
N ALA A 191 -0.31 -1.20 -11.11
CA ALA A 191 -0.29 0.24 -11.30
C ALA A 191 1.15 0.79 -11.43
N TYR A 192 2.09 0.31 -10.62
CA TYR A 192 3.49 0.71 -10.74
C TYR A 192 4.07 0.29 -12.08
N TRP A 193 3.80 -0.93 -12.55
CA TRP A 193 4.25 -1.38 -13.87
C TRP A 193 3.66 -0.53 -15.01
N MET A 194 2.37 -0.21 -14.94
CA MET A 194 1.73 0.73 -15.87
C MET A 194 2.45 2.09 -15.89
N GLY A 195 2.77 2.64 -14.71
CA GLY A 195 3.45 3.92 -14.60
C GLY A 195 4.87 3.90 -15.16
N TYR A 196 5.66 2.87 -14.85
CA TYR A 196 7.01 2.74 -15.43
C TYR A 196 6.98 2.62 -16.95
N ARG A 197 6.06 1.80 -17.49
CA ARG A 197 5.87 1.67 -18.93
C ARG A 197 5.50 2.98 -19.60
N GLU A 198 4.56 3.73 -19.05
CA GLU A 198 4.11 5.00 -19.63
C GLU A 198 5.20 6.08 -19.60
N TYR A 199 6.02 6.12 -18.55
CA TYR A 199 7.19 7.02 -18.50
C TYR A 199 8.29 6.60 -19.48
N HIS A 200 8.51 5.29 -19.66
CA HIS A 200 9.43 4.79 -20.66
C HIS A 200 8.94 5.08 -22.09
N GLU A 201 7.67 4.79 -22.39
CA GLU A 201 7.04 5.06 -23.69
C GLU A 201 7.01 6.57 -24.03
N SER A 202 7.00 7.45 -23.02
CA SER A 202 7.09 8.91 -23.20
C SER A 202 8.52 9.47 -23.20
N GLY A 203 9.54 8.62 -23.07
CA GLY A 203 10.96 9.03 -23.09
C GLY A 203 11.42 9.78 -21.83
N LEU A 204 10.70 9.67 -20.72
CA LEU A 204 11.08 10.24 -19.42
C LEU A 204 11.94 9.29 -18.56
N SER A 205 12.04 8.02 -18.95
CA SER A 205 12.94 7.03 -18.36
C SER A 205 13.51 6.16 -19.47
N ASP A 206 14.83 6.00 -19.50
CA ASP A 206 15.51 5.15 -20.50
C ASP A 206 15.38 3.64 -20.22
N GLY A 207 14.91 3.27 -19.02
CA GLY A 207 14.82 1.88 -18.59
C GLY A 207 13.52 1.55 -17.86
N LEU A 208 13.30 0.24 -17.69
CA LEU A 208 12.20 -0.34 -16.94
C LEU A 208 12.78 -1.17 -15.77
N PRO A 209 12.19 -1.07 -14.56
CA PRO A 209 12.64 -1.88 -13.43
C PRO A 209 12.15 -3.31 -13.54
N LYS A 210 12.90 -4.24 -12.94
CA LYS A 210 12.38 -5.57 -12.60
C LYS A 210 11.40 -5.45 -11.43
N MET A 211 10.16 -5.88 -11.62
CA MET A 211 9.12 -5.80 -10.58
C MET A 211 9.23 -7.00 -9.63
N MET A 212 9.59 -6.73 -8.38
CA MET A 212 9.85 -7.74 -7.35
C MET A 212 8.69 -7.75 -6.34
N GLY A 213 7.70 -8.59 -6.59
CA GLY A 213 6.49 -8.73 -5.76
C GLY A 213 6.66 -9.72 -4.61
N PHE A 214 6.13 -9.40 -3.42
CA PHE A 214 6.17 -10.31 -2.27
C PHE A 214 4.81 -10.48 -1.61
N GLN A 215 4.43 -11.73 -1.38
CA GLN A 215 3.24 -12.14 -0.61
C GLN A 215 3.66 -12.74 0.74
N ALA A 216 2.75 -12.80 1.71
CA ALA A 216 2.97 -13.62 2.90
C ALA A 216 2.65 -15.09 2.57
N GLU A 217 3.43 -16.03 3.10
CA GLU A 217 3.35 -17.46 2.76
C GLU A 217 1.94 -18.06 2.93
N GLY A 218 1.29 -17.75 4.06
CA GLY A 218 -0.10 -18.17 4.33
C GLY A 218 -1.17 -17.45 3.50
N ALA A 219 -0.78 -16.52 2.62
CA ALA A 219 -1.64 -15.78 1.72
C ALA A 219 -0.92 -15.47 0.39
N ALA A 220 -0.26 -16.49 -0.20
CA ALA A 220 0.54 -16.37 -1.44
C ALA A 220 -0.08 -17.06 -2.66
N PRO A 221 -1.32 -16.74 -3.05
CA PRO A 221 -2.02 -17.43 -4.14
C PRO A 221 -1.32 -17.33 -5.50
N ILE A 222 -0.66 -16.21 -5.82
CA ILE A 222 0.03 -16.03 -7.11
C ILE A 222 1.31 -16.88 -7.16
N VAL A 223 2.00 -17.02 -6.03
CA VAL A 223 3.23 -17.83 -5.92
C VAL A 223 2.93 -19.30 -6.13
N TYR A 224 1.86 -19.81 -5.51
CA TYR A 224 1.47 -21.22 -5.56
C TYR A 224 0.45 -21.56 -6.64
N ASP A 225 0.10 -20.60 -7.49
CA ASP A 225 -0.91 -20.71 -8.55
C ASP A 225 -2.24 -21.34 -8.08
N ARG A 226 -2.72 -20.96 -6.88
CA ARG A 226 -3.95 -21.51 -6.29
C ARG A 226 -4.68 -20.52 -5.39
N VAL A 227 -6.00 -20.63 -5.31
CA VAL A 227 -6.81 -19.84 -4.36
C VAL A 227 -6.58 -20.37 -2.93
N PHE A 228 -6.49 -19.44 -1.98
CA PHE A 228 -6.50 -19.74 -0.55
C PHE A 228 -7.86 -19.36 0.01
N ASP A 229 -8.69 -20.34 0.40
CA ASP A 229 -10.02 -20.05 0.97
C ASP A 229 -9.92 -19.38 2.34
N ASN A 230 -8.88 -19.73 3.11
CA ASN A 230 -8.62 -19.21 4.46
C ASN A 230 -7.20 -18.64 4.52
N PRO A 231 -6.92 -17.50 3.89
CA PRO A 231 -5.59 -16.90 3.90
C PRO A 231 -5.26 -16.39 5.31
N GLU A 232 -4.05 -16.67 5.79
CA GLU A 232 -3.60 -16.29 7.14
C GLU A 232 -2.22 -15.64 7.11
N THR A 233 -2.10 -14.51 7.82
CA THR A 233 -0.85 -13.78 8.03
C THR A 233 -1.09 -12.62 9.00
N ILE A 234 -0.06 -12.25 9.76
CA ILE A 234 0.02 -10.98 10.51
C ILE A 234 -0.09 -9.74 9.61
N ALA A 235 0.31 -9.85 8.33
CA ALA A 235 0.33 -8.77 7.37
C ALA A 235 -1.05 -8.53 6.75
N THR A 236 -1.98 -8.00 7.56
CA THR A 236 -3.41 -7.99 7.21
C THR A 236 -3.77 -7.29 5.89
N ALA A 237 -3.00 -6.30 5.45
CA ALA A 237 -3.26 -5.61 4.17
C ALA A 237 -2.94 -6.46 2.92
N ILE A 238 -2.18 -7.54 3.06
CA ILE A 238 -1.89 -8.53 2.00
C ILE A 238 -2.47 -9.92 2.29
N ARG A 239 -3.31 -10.06 3.32
CA ARG A 239 -4.06 -11.29 3.62
C ARG A 239 -5.19 -11.52 2.61
N ILE A 240 -4.83 -11.87 1.38
CA ILE A 240 -5.73 -12.01 0.23
C ILE A 240 -5.48 -13.37 -0.41
N GLY A 241 -6.51 -14.22 -0.47
CA GLY A 241 -6.43 -15.56 -1.04
C GLY A 241 -6.83 -15.67 -2.51
N ASN A 242 -7.50 -14.66 -3.06
CA ASN A 242 -7.88 -14.59 -4.47
C ASN A 242 -7.72 -13.14 -5.01
N PRO A 243 -6.54 -12.76 -5.52
CA PRO A 243 -6.26 -11.39 -5.94
C PRO A 243 -7.09 -10.94 -7.15
N ALA A 244 -7.79 -9.82 -7.00
CA ALA A 244 -8.61 -9.26 -8.08
C ALA A 244 -7.82 -8.90 -9.36
N SER A 245 -6.53 -8.55 -9.24
CA SER A 245 -5.65 -8.22 -10.38
C SER A 245 -4.62 -9.31 -10.69
N TRP A 246 -4.92 -10.58 -10.40
CA TRP A 246 -3.99 -11.71 -10.55
C TRP A 246 -3.28 -11.74 -11.90
N LYS A 247 -4.04 -11.81 -13.00
CA LYS A 247 -3.47 -11.90 -14.36
C LYS A 247 -2.58 -10.71 -14.71
N LYS A 248 -2.96 -9.51 -14.27
CA LYS A 248 -2.18 -8.28 -14.52
C LYS A 248 -0.87 -8.27 -13.73
N ALA A 249 -0.86 -8.84 -12.53
CA ALA A 249 0.35 -8.96 -11.74
C ALA A 249 1.31 -10.02 -12.29
N VAL A 250 0.79 -11.14 -12.80
CA VAL A 250 1.59 -12.13 -13.55
C VAL A 250 2.19 -11.49 -14.80
N ALA A 251 1.41 -10.72 -15.56
CA ALA A 251 1.92 -9.97 -16.71
C ALA A 251 3.00 -8.96 -16.30
N ALA A 252 2.79 -8.18 -15.22
CA ALA A 252 3.80 -7.25 -14.72
C ALA A 252 5.10 -7.96 -14.30
N ARG A 253 5.01 -9.14 -13.66
CA ARG A 253 6.17 -9.98 -13.33
C ARG A 253 6.91 -10.41 -14.60
N ASP A 254 6.18 -11.01 -15.55
CA ASP A 254 6.77 -11.63 -16.73
C ASP A 254 7.35 -10.59 -17.70
N GLU A 255 6.60 -9.51 -17.97
CA GLU A 255 7.02 -8.41 -18.86
C GLU A 255 8.21 -7.62 -18.30
N SER A 256 8.34 -7.53 -16.97
CA SER A 256 9.46 -6.85 -16.32
C SER A 256 10.66 -7.75 -16.01
N GLU A 257 10.58 -9.05 -16.36
CA GLU A 257 11.57 -10.06 -15.98
C GLU A 257 11.85 -10.09 -14.45
N GLY A 258 10.81 -9.79 -13.67
CA GLY A 258 10.82 -9.79 -12.21
C GLY A 258 10.33 -11.10 -11.61
N VAL A 259 9.97 -11.07 -10.33
CA VAL A 259 9.45 -12.24 -9.60
C VAL A 259 8.26 -11.89 -8.72
N ILE A 260 7.45 -12.90 -8.38
CA ILE A 260 6.50 -12.81 -7.26
C ILE A 260 6.77 -14.00 -6.35
N GLU A 261 7.19 -13.74 -5.12
CA GLU A 261 7.61 -14.76 -4.15
C GLU A 261 6.92 -14.61 -2.79
N ALA A 262 7.05 -15.62 -1.93
CA ALA A 262 6.47 -15.65 -0.59
C ALA A 262 7.51 -15.38 0.50
N LEU A 263 7.14 -14.64 1.54
CA LEU A 263 7.87 -14.47 2.79
C LEU A 263 7.09 -15.06 3.96
N THR A 264 7.78 -15.59 4.96
CA THR A 264 7.15 -15.97 6.22
C THR A 264 6.79 -14.74 7.04
N ASP A 265 5.89 -14.90 8.00
CA ASP A 265 5.51 -13.81 8.90
C ASP A 265 6.69 -13.33 9.76
N GLU A 266 7.61 -14.23 10.12
CA GLU A 266 8.84 -13.93 10.86
C GLU A 266 9.77 -13.03 10.04
N GLU A 267 9.99 -13.34 8.76
CA GLU A 267 10.81 -12.51 7.87
C GLU A 267 10.19 -11.11 7.69
N ILE A 268 8.87 -11.03 7.57
CA ILE A 268 8.14 -9.76 7.45
C ILE A 268 8.32 -8.91 8.72
N LEU A 269 8.17 -9.51 9.91
CA LEU A 269 8.31 -8.82 11.19
C LEU A 269 9.76 -8.40 11.45
N GLU A 270 10.73 -9.24 11.09
CA GLU A 270 12.15 -8.88 11.23
C GLU A 270 12.52 -7.73 10.30
N ALA A 271 12.06 -7.76 9.04
CA ALA A 271 12.24 -6.64 8.12
C ALA A 271 11.63 -5.34 8.65
N GLN A 272 10.43 -5.41 9.27
CA GLN A 272 9.78 -4.27 9.90
C GLN A 272 10.62 -3.71 11.05
N ARG A 273 11.12 -4.59 11.93
CA ARG A 273 11.98 -4.23 13.06
C ARG A 273 13.26 -3.57 12.58
N LEU A 274 13.90 -4.14 11.56
CA LEU A 274 15.13 -3.61 10.98
C LEU A 274 14.93 -2.22 10.37
N LEU A 275 13.87 -2.00 9.58
CA LEU A 275 13.54 -0.67 9.05
C LEU A 275 13.36 0.36 10.18
N ALA A 276 12.60 0.01 11.22
CA ALA A 276 12.32 0.93 12.32
C ALA A 276 13.57 1.23 13.15
N ALA A 277 14.29 0.19 13.58
CA ALA A 277 15.43 0.32 14.49
C ALA A 277 16.71 0.81 13.80
N SER A 278 16.90 0.48 12.52
CA SER A 278 18.11 0.83 11.78
C SER A 278 17.92 2.15 11.02
N GLU A 279 16.83 2.30 10.27
CA GLU A 279 16.66 3.44 9.36
C GLU A 279 15.74 4.53 9.95
N GLY A 280 15.08 4.27 11.09
CA GLY A 280 14.10 5.20 11.66
C GLY A 280 12.81 5.30 10.84
N VAL A 281 12.52 4.31 9.99
CA VAL A 281 11.34 4.31 9.11
C VAL A 281 10.33 3.28 9.63
N PHE A 282 9.18 3.75 10.11
CA PHE A 282 8.15 2.87 10.66
C PHE A 282 6.96 2.67 9.71
N CYS A 283 6.79 1.43 9.24
CA CYS A 283 5.73 1.03 8.31
C CYS A 283 4.91 -0.14 8.86
N GLU A 284 3.70 -0.37 8.31
CA GLU A 284 2.87 -1.51 8.70
C GLU A 284 3.49 -2.86 8.25
N PRO A 285 3.15 -4.01 8.86
CA PRO A 285 3.79 -5.29 8.52
C PRO A 285 3.71 -5.65 7.03
N ALA A 286 2.57 -5.41 6.38
CA ALA A 286 2.44 -5.63 4.94
C ALA A 286 3.44 -4.81 4.10
N SER A 287 3.78 -3.59 4.52
CA SER A 287 4.78 -2.76 3.86
C SER A 287 6.17 -3.37 3.95
N ALA A 288 6.50 -3.94 5.11
CA ALA A 288 7.80 -4.54 5.39
C ALA A 288 8.10 -5.75 4.50
N ALA A 289 7.09 -6.41 3.92
CA ALA A 289 7.29 -7.50 2.96
C ALA A 289 8.11 -7.06 1.73
N SER A 290 8.04 -5.80 1.31
CA SER A 290 8.92 -5.30 0.24
C SER A 290 10.40 -5.31 0.65
N PHE A 291 10.70 -4.79 1.84
CA PHE A 291 12.06 -4.74 2.35
C PHE A 291 12.58 -6.12 2.75
N GLY A 292 11.74 -7.00 3.31
CA GLY A 292 12.10 -8.39 3.59
C GLY A 292 12.47 -9.15 2.31
N GLY A 293 11.73 -8.91 1.22
CA GLY A 293 12.06 -9.44 -0.09
C GLY A 293 13.40 -8.94 -0.61
N PHE A 294 13.67 -7.64 -0.44
CA PHE A 294 14.98 -7.05 -0.75
C PHE A 294 16.10 -7.71 0.05
N LEU A 295 15.94 -7.85 1.38
CA LEU A 295 16.95 -8.48 2.25
C LEU A 295 17.28 -9.89 1.77
N ARG A 296 16.26 -10.70 1.48
CA ARG A 296 16.46 -12.06 0.98
C ARG A 296 17.21 -12.06 -0.35
N LYS A 297 16.81 -11.23 -1.32
CA LYS A 297 17.50 -11.15 -2.63
C LYS A 297 18.92 -10.62 -2.53
N ALA A 298 19.20 -9.75 -1.56
CA ALA A 298 20.55 -9.27 -1.30
C ALA A 298 21.43 -10.39 -0.75
N GLU A 299 20.91 -11.21 0.16
CA GLU A 299 21.60 -12.38 0.72
C GLU A 299 21.81 -13.50 -0.31
N GLU A 300 20.89 -13.64 -1.27
CA GLU A 300 21.04 -14.53 -2.44
C GLU A 300 22.07 -14.03 -3.47
N GLY A 301 22.60 -12.80 -3.31
CA GLY A 301 23.59 -12.23 -4.21
C GLY A 301 23.03 -11.78 -5.56
N LEU A 302 21.75 -11.38 -5.62
CA LEU A 302 21.08 -10.96 -6.85
C LEU A 302 21.71 -9.72 -7.51
N PHE A 303 22.24 -8.80 -6.71
CA PHE A 303 22.55 -7.44 -7.15
C PHE A 303 24.02 -7.23 -7.53
N CYS A 304 24.25 -6.30 -8.45
CA CYS A 304 25.54 -5.67 -8.73
C CYS A 304 25.66 -4.35 -7.98
N SER A 305 26.88 -3.90 -7.67
CA SER A 305 27.13 -2.68 -6.86
C SER A 305 26.60 -1.37 -7.48
N SER A 306 26.28 -1.37 -8.77
CA SER A 306 25.69 -0.23 -9.47
C SER A 306 24.17 -0.18 -9.40
N ASP A 307 23.52 -1.24 -8.92
CA ASP A 307 22.07 -1.37 -8.97
C ASP A 307 21.39 -0.38 -8.02
N LEU A 308 20.29 0.18 -8.51
CA LEU A 308 19.40 1.08 -7.80
C LEU A 308 18.13 0.33 -7.44
N VAL A 309 17.83 0.29 -6.14
CA VAL A 309 16.71 -0.47 -5.57
C VAL A 309 15.71 0.48 -4.91
N VAL A 310 14.42 0.29 -5.20
CA VAL A 310 13.34 1.00 -4.50
C VAL A 310 12.38 0.00 -3.86
N CYS A 311 12.08 0.18 -2.58
CA CYS A 311 11.09 -0.57 -1.82
C CYS A 311 9.86 0.31 -1.54
N THR A 312 8.68 -0.12 -1.96
CA THR A 312 7.43 0.61 -1.64
C THR A 312 6.90 0.24 -0.26
N LEU A 313 6.97 1.20 0.67
CA LEU A 313 6.40 1.05 2.01
C LEU A 313 4.95 1.56 2.02
N THR A 314 4.03 0.65 1.72
CA THR A 314 2.63 0.94 1.37
C THR A 314 1.80 1.72 2.40
N GLY A 315 2.13 1.64 3.69
CA GLY A 315 1.34 2.26 4.75
C GLY A 315 2.12 2.47 6.03
N ASN A 316 1.59 3.38 6.85
CA ASN A 316 2.21 3.86 8.08
C ASN A 316 2.20 2.78 9.18
N GLY A 317 3.26 2.68 9.99
CA GLY A 317 3.31 1.73 11.11
C GLY A 317 2.22 1.93 12.16
N LEU A 318 1.65 3.14 12.26
CA LEU A 318 0.54 3.45 13.15
C LEU A 318 -0.80 2.83 12.72
N LYS A 319 -0.87 2.19 11.56
CA LYS A 319 -2.09 1.55 11.03
C LYS A 319 -2.47 0.25 11.74
N ASP A 320 -1.50 -0.49 12.28
CA ASP A 320 -1.74 -1.78 12.93
C ASP A 320 -0.97 -1.87 14.25
N PRO A 321 -1.39 -1.09 15.28
CA PRO A 321 -0.70 -1.07 16.57
C PRO A 321 -0.74 -2.44 17.25
N ASP A 322 -1.81 -3.22 17.07
CA ASP A 322 -1.95 -4.54 17.69
C ASP A 322 -0.91 -5.54 17.16
N ALA A 323 -0.63 -5.52 15.85
CA ALA A 323 0.42 -6.36 15.28
C ALA A 323 1.80 -6.02 15.86
N VAL A 324 2.07 -4.72 16.05
CA VAL A 324 3.33 -4.21 16.58
C VAL A 324 3.48 -4.53 18.07
N LEU A 325 2.43 -4.32 18.87
CA LEU A 325 2.44 -4.56 20.31
C LEU A 325 2.71 -6.02 20.69
N LYS A 326 2.43 -6.97 19.79
CA LYS A 326 2.79 -8.40 19.98
C LYS A 326 4.27 -8.69 19.78
N SER A 327 5.01 -7.79 19.11
CA SER A 327 6.40 -7.97 18.69
C SER A 327 7.42 -7.19 19.52
N VAL A 328 6.95 -6.38 20.49
CA VAL A 328 7.79 -5.52 21.33
C VAL A 328 7.65 -5.89 22.80
N ASP A 329 8.74 -5.75 23.53
CA ASP A 329 8.75 -5.97 24.97
C ASP A 329 7.96 -4.87 25.70
N LYS A 330 7.37 -5.25 26.84
CA LYS A 330 6.69 -4.27 27.70
C LYS A 330 7.72 -3.34 28.34
N PRO A 331 7.35 -2.07 28.60
CA PRO A 331 8.21 -1.15 29.33
C PRO A 331 8.64 -1.75 30.68
N ILE A 332 9.93 -1.64 30.99
CA ILE A 332 10.50 -2.09 32.25
C ILE A 332 10.23 -1.01 33.31
N VAL A 333 9.77 -1.44 34.49
CA VAL A 333 9.54 -0.56 35.63
C VAL A 333 10.78 -0.64 36.53
N VAL A 334 11.49 0.48 36.63
CA VAL A 334 12.63 0.64 37.54
C VAL A 334 12.28 1.59 38.69
N GLU A 335 13.09 1.56 39.75
CA GLU A 335 12.95 2.53 40.85
C GLU A 335 13.13 3.97 40.36
N ASN A 336 12.47 4.92 41.02
CA ASN A 336 12.62 6.36 40.74
C ASN A 336 13.97 6.88 41.26
N SER A 337 15.07 6.43 40.65
CA SER A 337 16.42 6.82 41.00
C SER A 337 17.30 6.95 39.76
N LEU A 338 18.26 7.88 39.81
CA LEU A 338 19.24 8.08 38.74
C LEU A 338 20.01 6.79 38.44
N ASP A 339 20.44 6.08 39.49
CA ASP A 339 21.23 4.86 39.33
C ASP A 339 20.44 3.72 38.67
N ALA A 340 19.17 3.52 39.06
CA ALA A 340 18.34 2.49 38.45
C ALA A 340 18.11 2.77 36.96
N VAL A 341 17.87 4.04 36.59
CA VAL A 341 17.71 4.46 35.19
C VAL A 341 19.00 4.28 34.39
N LEU A 342 20.16 4.73 34.92
CA LEU A 342 21.43 4.61 34.21
C LEU A 342 21.86 3.16 33.99
N LYS A 343 21.63 2.30 34.99
CA LYS A 343 21.89 0.86 34.88
C LYS A 343 21.03 0.22 33.81
N GLU A 344 19.73 0.49 33.80
CA GLU A 344 18.80 -0.07 32.81
C GLU A 344 19.07 0.46 31.40
N ALA A 345 19.46 1.73 31.27
CA ALA A 345 19.85 2.32 29.99
C ALA A 345 21.21 1.82 29.46
N GLY A 346 21.95 0.99 30.22
CA GLY A 346 23.28 0.51 29.85
C GLY A 346 24.35 1.61 29.85
N LEU A 347 24.15 2.67 30.63
CA LEU A 347 25.06 3.82 30.72
C LEU A 347 25.97 3.78 31.96
N LYS A 348 25.80 2.80 32.85
CA LYS A 348 26.59 2.60 34.07
C LYS A 348 26.72 1.13 34.43
#